data_AF-A0A816FGK1-F1
#
_entry.id   AF-A0A816FGK1-F1
#
_cell.length_a   1.000
_cell.length_b   1.000
_cell.length_c   1.000
_cell.angle_alpha   90.00
_cell.angle_beta   90.00
_cell.angle_gamma   90.00
#
_symmetry.space_group_name_H-M   'P 1'
#
loop_
_entity.id
_entity.type
_entity.pdbx_description
1 polymer ?
#
loop_
_entity_poly.entity_id
_entity_poly.type
_entity_poly.pdbx_seq_one_letter_code
_entity_poly.pdbx_strand_id
1 'polypeptide(L)'
;MFGPLEHFWFKLFKITLLLKDLYSKTRLRKTLLVVQILIVSLLFLLDAFFFHGIFHSLTLNPVRKYRIAHCITGAPRTLYREEVYVAYQRQALNKLPGDLFIVLQMTSKTEMVHGTLIKSSPPRSYANALKYLSPRKIEWISVNNHLGAVKDTSGYAKWKRCLDHIEEAEKIDGLKYDFIVRSRPDLYIAKDLPSADILPKDRVLINPYYECLQHIPSGYNQRWTDIQPPCDKKNYGLSDLFAILPRGLAAPYMRVAYTSNLPKHICGSSAIYQECLIRAVLYKQNITFELWPFVVKIMRSADFCRHNSWNRFNSWC
;
A
#
# COMPACT_ATOMS: atom_id res chain seq x y z
N MET A 1 4.89 35.35 23.54
CA MET A 1 3.51 34.93 23.18
C MET A 1 3.09 33.92 24.23
N PHE A 2 2.23 34.32 25.17
CA PHE A 2 1.72 33.41 26.18
C PHE A 2 0.77 32.39 25.53
N GLY A 3 0.93 31.11 25.87
CA GLY A 3 0.14 30.03 25.28
C GLY A 3 -1.35 30.13 25.64
N PRO A 4 -2.23 29.39 24.94
CA PRO A 4 -3.68 29.41 25.20
C PRO A 4 -4.04 29.07 26.66
N LEU A 5 -3.23 28.27 27.35
CA LEU A 5 -3.41 27.96 28.77
C LEU A 5 -3.14 29.17 29.68
N GLU A 6 -2.06 29.91 29.44
CA GLU A 6 -1.71 31.09 30.24
C GLU A 6 -2.75 32.19 30.10
N HIS A 7 -3.33 32.33 28.90
CA HIS A 7 -4.42 33.27 28.64
C HIS A 7 -5.72 32.89 29.38
N PHE A 8 -5.96 31.58 29.61
CA PHE A 8 -7.08 31.09 30.40
C PHE A 8 -6.89 31.42 31.89
N TRP A 9 -5.73 31.07 32.47
CA TRP A 9 -5.42 31.35 33.87
C TRP A 9 -5.48 32.85 34.21
N PHE A 10 -5.00 33.70 33.29
CA PHE A 10 -5.07 35.15 33.48
C PHE A 10 -6.50 35.70 33.48
N LYS A 11 -7.39 35.16 32.64
CA LYS A 11 -8.83 35.53 32.66
C LYS A 11 -9.50 35.06 33.94
N LEU A 12 -9.19 33.85 34.41
CA LEU A 12 -9.72 33.30 35.65
C LEU A 12 -9.30 34.10 36.88
N PHE A 13 -8.04 34.56 36.91
CA PHE A 13 -7.52 35.45 37.96
C PHE A 13 -8.24 36.80 38.00
N LYS A 14 -8.55 37.40 36.84
CA LYS A 14 -9.35 38.64 36.79
C LYS A 14 -10.77 38.44 37.33
N ILE A 15 -11.40 37.31 37.02
CA ILE A 15 -12.76 37.00 37.52
C ILE A 15 -12.76 36.83 39.05
N THR A 16 -11.76 36.16 39.61
CA THR A 16 -11.66 35.98 41.07
C THR A 16 -11.40 37.30 41.80
N LEU A 17 -10.62 38.23 41.22
CA LEU A 17 -10.47 39.58 41.75
C LEU A 17 -11.78 40.38 41.74
N LEU A 18 -12.54 40.32 40.65
CA LEU A 18 -13.85 40.99 40.55
C LEU A 18 -14.86 40.44 41.56
N LEU A 19 -14.88 39.13 41.79
CA LEU A 19 -15.74 38.49 42.78
C LEU A 19 -15.36 38.89 44.22
N LYS A 20 -14.07 39.12 44.49
CA LYS A 20 -13.61 39.59 45.81
C LYS A 20 -14.13 41.00 46.12
N ASP A 21 -14.19 41.87 45.12
CA ASP A 21 -14.67 43.25 45.28
C ASP A 21 -16.20 43.31 45.47
N LEU A 22 -16.93 42.40 44.81
CA LEU A 22 -18.37 42.20 45.02
C LEU A 22 -18.71 41.63 46.41
N TYR A 23 -17.83 40.77 46.97
CA TYR A 23 -17.98 40.21 48.32
C TYR A 23 -17.93 41.27 49.43
N SER A 24 -17.15 42.34 49.22
CA SER A 24 -16.99 43.44 50.16
C SER A 24 -18.29 44.25 50.35
N LYS A 25 -19.14 44.32 49.32
CA LYS A 25 -20.25 45.30 49.24
C LYS A 25 -21.65 44.74 49.53
N THR A 26 -21.82 43.42 49.71
CA THR A 26 -23.17 42.81 49.84
C THR A 26 -23.35 41.95 51.09
N ARG A 27 -24.57 41.97 51.68
CA ARG A 27 -25.01 41.14 52.82
C ARG A 27 -25.13 39.64 52.48
N LEU A 28 -24.80 39.23 51.26
CA LEU A 28 -24.93 37.88 50.70
C LEU A 28 -23.64 37.04 50.83
N ARG A 29 -22.91 37.21 51.93
CA ARG A 29 -21.61 36.54 52.16
C ARG A 29 -21.67 35.02 52.14
N LYS A 30 -22.79 34.42 52.56
CA LYS A 30 -22.95 32.95 52.57
C LYS A 30 -23.11 32.38 51.17
N THR A 31 -23.91 33.02 50.32
CA THR A 31 -24.16 32.53 48.95
C THR A 31 -22.93 32.65 48.07
N LEU A 32 -22.15 33.73 48.21
CA LEU A 32 -20.92 33.91 47.41
C LEU A 32 -19.82 32.92 47.80
N LEU A 33 -19.73 32.57 49.09
CA LEU A 33 -18.77 31.56 49.57
C LEU A 33 -19.06 30.18 48.96
N VAL A 34 -20.33 29.78 48.89
CA VAL A 34 -20.75 28.52 48.28
C VAL A 34 -20.40 28.49 46.78
N VAL A 35 -20.63 29.59 46.06
CA VAL A 35 -20.28 29.69 44.63
C VAL A 35 -18.76 29.60 44.42
N GLN A 36 -17.95 30.24 45.26
CA GLN A 36 -16.49 30.14 45.18
C GLN A 36 -15.99 28.71 45.42
N ILE A 37 -16.54 28.01 46.42
CA ILE A 37 -16.16 26.62 46.70
C ILE A 37 -16.53 25.70 45.53
N LEU A 38 -17.70 25.89 44.92
CA LEU A 38 -18.13 25.13 43.76
C LEU A 38 -17.22 25.35 42.55
N ILE A 39 -16.84 26.61 42.27
CA ILE A 39 -15.94 26.93 41.16
C ILE A 39 -14.56 26.31 41.38
N VAL A 40 -14.00 26.43 42.58
CA VAL A 40 -12.68 25.82 42.90
C VAL A 40 -12.74 24.30 42.77
N SER A 41 -13.80 23.67 43.29
CA SER A 41 -13.97 22.20 43.19
C SER A 41 -14.11 21.73 41.74
N LEU A 42 -14.84 22.49 40.91
CA LEU A 42 -14.97 22.18 39.48
C LEU A 42 -13.63 22.32 38.74
N LEU A 43 -12.83 23.32 39.08
CA LEU A 43 -11.49 23.51 38.49
C LEU A 43 -10.54 22.37 38.88
N PHE A 44 -10.55 21.94 40.14
CA PHE A 44 -9.76 20.79 40.60
C PHE A 44 -10.16 19.49 39.88
N LEU A 45 -11.46 19.28 39.64
CA LEU A 45 -11.95 18.13 38.88
C LEU A 45 -11.51 18.19 37.40
N LEU A 46 -11.58 19.37 36.78
CA LEU A 46 -11.14 19.55 35.39
C LEU A 46 -9.64 19.35 35.23
N ASP A 47 -8.82 19.85 36.16
CA ASP A 47 -7.37 19.58 36.17
C ASP A 47 -7.08 18.10 36.38
N ALA A 48 -7.76 17.43 37.32
CA ALA A 48 -7.59 15.99 37.52
C ALA A 48 -7.91 15.18 36.24
N PHE A 49 -8.98 15.54 35.52
CA PHE A 49 -9.34 14.91 34.24
C PHE A 49 -8.32 15.20 33.12
N PHE A 50 -7.83 16.44 33.02
CA PHE A 50 -6.83 16.80 32.02
C PHE A 50 -5.49 16.10 32.28
N PHE A 51 -5.04 16.05 33.54
CA PHE A 51 -3.79 15.38 33.88
C PHE A 51 -3.89 13.86 33.76
N HIS A 52 -5.01 13.23 34.11
CA HIS A 52 -5.21 11.79 33.86
C HIS A 52 -5.24 11.45 32.36
N GLY A 53 -5.90 12.28 31.53
CA GLY A 53 -5.94 12.10 30.08
C GLY A 53 -4.57 12.24 29.42
N ILE A 54 -3.74 13.17 29.90
CA ILE A 54 -2.38 13.40 29.39
C ILE A 54 -1.42 12.29 29.87
N PHE A 55 -1.51 11.83 31.12
CA PHE A 55 -0.64 10.78 31.65
C PHE A 55 -0.89 9.40 31.02
N HIS A 56 -2.14 9.07 30.69
CA HIS A 56 -2.44 7.84 29.94
C HIS A 56 -1.95 7.90 28.49
N SER A 57 -1.79 9.10 27.92
CA SER A 57 -1.28 9.28 26.56
C SER A 57 0.26 9.21 26.46
N LEU A 58 0.97 9.38 27.57
CA LEU A 58 2.44 9.44 27.62
C LEU A 58 3.13 8.16 28.12
N THR A 59 2.36 7.16 28.59
CA THR A 59 2.92 5.92 29.19
C THR A 59 2.79 4.66 28.32
N LEU A 60 2.16 4.76 27.16
CA LEU A 60 2.35 3.77 26.09
C LEU A 60 3.40 4.35 25.16
N ASN A 61 4.64 3.87 25.22
CA ASN A 61 5.47 3.83 24.03
C ASN A 61 4.70 2.93 23.07
N PRO A 62 3.95 3.43 22.06
CA PRO A 62 3.41 2.51 21.10
C PRO A 62 4.64 1.92 20.44
N VAL A 63 4.82 0.60 20.54
CA VAL A 63 5.70 -0.12 19.61
C VAL A 63 5.35 0.45 18.25
N ARG A 64 6.27 1.24 17.67
CA ARG A 64 5.96 2.08 16.50
C ARG A 64 5.60 1.11 15.39
N LYS A 65 4.30 0.85 15.23
CA LYS A 65 3.79 -0.15 14.30
C LYS A 65 4.17 0.36 12.93
N TYR A 66 4.99 -0.41 12.23
CA TYR A 66 5.44 -0.07 10.88
C TYR A 66 4.25 0.34 10.02
N ARG A 67 4.36 1.48 9.33
CA ARG A 67 3.36 1.93 8.36
C ARG A 67 3.66 1.28 7.03
N ILE A 68 2.80 0.39 6.58
CA ILE A 68 2.95 -0.32 5.31
C ILE A 68 2.00 0.28 4.27
N ALA A 69 2.48 0.44 3.04
CA ALA A 69 1.61 0.70 1.89
C ALA A 69 1.66 -0.50 0.94
N HIS A 70 0.51 -0.93 0.46
CA HIS A 70 0.37 -1.95 -0.58
C HIS A 70 0.04 -1.27 -1.89
N CYS A 71 0.91 -1.47 -2.88
CA CYS A 71 0.75 -0.97 -4.22
C CYS A 71 0.38 -2.13 -5.16
N ILE A 72 -0.88 -2.19 -5.58
CA ILE A 72 -1.38 -3.19 -6.53
C ILE A 72 -1.56 -2.56 -7.91
N THR A 73 -0.80 -2.98 -8.91
CA THR A 73 -0.93 -2.41 -10.26
C THR A 73 -0.94 -3.43 -11.38
N GLY A 74 -1.75 -3.18 -12.41
CA GLY A 74 -1.80 -4.04 -13.59
C GLY A 74 -3.19 -4.20 -14.19
N ALA A 75 -3.32 -5.12 -15.14
CA ALA A 75 -4.62 -5.50 -15.68
C ALA A 75 -5.35 -6.39 -14.65
N PRO A 76 -6.61 -6.11 -14.28
CA PRO A 76 -7.30 -6.82 -13.20
C PRO A 76 -7.80 -8.22 -13.62
N ARG A 77 -7.01 -9.01 -14.35
CA ARG A 77 -7.44 -10.24 -15.04
C ARG A 77 -8.19 -11.24 -14.17
N THR A 78 -7.82 -11.37 -12.91
CA THR A 78 -8.40 -12.33 -11.96
C THR A 78 -8.69 -11.72 -10.58
N LEU A 79 -8.57 -10.39 -10.43
CA LEU A 79 -8.86 -9.71 -9.17
C LEU A 79 -10.31 -9.91 -8.71
N TYR A 80 -11.25 -10.15 -9.63
CA TYR A 80 -12.65 -10.42 -9.31
C TYR A 80 -12.89 -11.79 -8.65
N ARG A 81 -11.90 -12.68 -8.69
CA ARG A 81 -12.03 -14.03 -8.13
C ARG A 81 -11.81 -14.00 -6.63
N GLU A 82 -12.72 -14.61 -5.89
CA GLU A 82 -12.70 -14.64 -4.42
C GLU A 82 -11.39 -15.18 -3.88
N GLU A 83 -10.87 -16.25 -4.49
CA GLU A 83 -9.64 -16.89 -4.05
C GLU A 83 -8.42 -15.96 -4.17
N VAL A 84 -8.45 -14.98 -5.07
CA VAL A 84 -7.34 -14.02 -5.26
C VAL A 84 -7.40 -12.92 -4.21
N TYR A 85 -8.53 -12.20 -4.11
CA TYR A 85 -8.60 -11.05 -3.20
C TYR A 85 -8.70 -11.47 -1.73
N VAL A 86 -9.33 -12.60 -1.41
CA VAL A 86 -9.37 -13.15 -0.04
C VAL A 86 -7.98 -13.64 0.37
N ALA A 87 -7.24 -14.30 -0.53
CA ALA A 87 -5.87 -14.70 -0.23
C ALA A 87 -4.97 -13.48 0.00
N TYR A 88 -5.10 -12.43 -0.81
CA TYR A 88 -4.35 -11.20 -0.61
C TYR A 88 -4.66 -10.56 0.75
N GLN A 89 -5.93 -10.44 1.13
CA GLN A 89 -6.33 -9.93 2.44
C GLN A 89 -5.71 -10.77 3.57
N ARG A 90 -5.88 -12.09 3.52
CA ARG A 90 -5.47 -13.00 4.59
C ARG A 90 -3.95 -13.09 4.74
N GLN A 91 -3.22 -13.16 3.64
CA GLN A 91 -1.81 -13.53 3.64
C GLN A 91 -0.87 -12.33 3.46
N ALA A 92 -1.36 -11.22 2.90
CA ALA A 92 -0.63 -9.96 2.86
C ALA A 92 -1.18 -8.94 3.87
N LEU A 93 -2.41 -8.44 3.70
CA LEU A 93 -2.91 -7.31 4.50
C LEU A 93 -3.04 -7.65 6.00
N ASN A 94 -3.45 -8.86 6.37
CA ASN A 94 -3.54 -9.23 7.78
C ASN A 94 -2.17 -9.48 8.42
N LYS A 95 -1.14 -9.77 7.62
CA LYS A 95 0.23 -10.07 8.09
C LYS A 95 1.13 -8.84 8.11
N LEU A 96 0.94 -7.97 7.12
CA LEU A 96 1.50 -6.64 7.02
C LEU A 96 0.34 -5.64 6.92
N PRO A 97 -0.31 -5.27 8.05
CA PRO A 97 -1.40 -4.30 8.02
C PRO A 97 -0.93 -2.95 7.48
N GLY A 98 -1.66 -2.41 6.52
CA GLY A 98 -1.28 -1.21 5.81
C GLY A 98 -2.36 -0.66 4.89
N ASP A 99 -2.08 0.49 4.30
CA ASP A 99 -2.97 1.17 3.37
C ASP A 99 -2.82 0.58 1.97
N LEU A 100 -3.94 0.34 1.29
CA LEU A 100 -3.95 -0.26 -0.03
C LEU A 100 -4.25 0.76 -1.14
N PHE A 101 -3.37 0.81 -2.13
CA PHE A 101 -3.42 1.68 -3.30
C PHE A 101 -3.46 0.82 -4.57
N ILE A 102 -4.48 1.02 -5.40
CA ILE A 102 -4.71 0.17 -6.58
C ILE A 102 -4.72 1.02 -7.85
N VAL A 103 -3.90 0.64 -8.84
CA VAL A 103 -3.92 1.23 -10.20
C VAL A 103 -4.23 0.14 -11.23
N LEU A 104 -5.46 0.14 -11.75
CA LEU A 104 -5.97 -0.89 -12.66
C LEU A 104 -6.01 -0.42 -14.10
N GLN A 105 -5.43 -1.23 -14.99
CA GLN A 105 -5.43 -0.98 -16.43
C GLN A 105 -6.55 -1.73 -17.12
N MET A 106 -7.44 -0.99 -17.77
CA MET A 106 -8.53 -1.53 -18.59
C MET A 106 -8.08 -1.60 -20.05
N THR A 107 -8.14 -2.79 -20.64
CA THR A 107 -8.06 -2.97 -22.09
C THR A 107 -9.40 -2.56 -22.70
N SER A 108 -9.38 -1.62 -23.65
CA SER A 108 -10.53 -0.85 -24.17
C SER A 108 -11.62 -1.63 -24.93
N LYS A 109 -11.88 -2.90 -24.63
CA LYS A 109 -13.00 -3.61 -25.27
C LYS A 109 -14.36 -3.26 -24.64
N THR A 110 -14.39 -2.51 -23.53
CA THR A 110 -15.61 -1.85 -23.05
C THR A 110 -15.86 -0.57 -23.85
N GLU A 111 -16.60 -0.75 -24.95
CA GLU A 111 -17.59 0.17 -25.52
C GLU A 111 -17.22 1.66 -25.63
N MET A 112 -16.66 2.06 -26.78
CA MET A 112 -16.92 3.40 -27.29
C MET A 112 -18.36 3.45 -27.78
N VAL A 113 -19.29 3.94 -26.96
CA VAL A 113 -20.60 4.38 -27.45
C VAL A 113 -20.47 5.88 -27.76
N HIS A 114 -20.52 6.22 -29.05
CA HIS A 114 -20.67 7.60 -29.54
C HIS A 114 -19.53 8.59 -29.18
N GLY A 115 -18.28 8.14 -29.20
CA GLY A 115 -17.12 9.05 -29.09
C GLY A 115 -16.89 9.66 -27.70
N THR A 116 -17.69 9.31 -26.71
CA THR A 116 -17.53 9.77 -25.33
C THR A 116 -16.87 8.67 -24.50
N LEU A 117 -15.74 8.98 -23.87
CA LEU A 117 -15.12 8.15 -22.83
C LEU A 117 -16.07 8.13 -21.62
N ILE A 118 -17.01 7.18 -21.60
CA ILE A 118 -17.76 6.88 -20.40
C ILE A 118 -16.72 6.46 -19.36
N LYS A 119 -16.68 7.12 -18.20
CA LYS A 119 -16.04 6.59 -16.99
C LYS A 119 -16.62 5.20 -16.80
N SER A 120 -15.93 4.18 -17.31
CA SER A 120 -16.42 2.81 -17.23
C SER A 120 -16.49 2.51 -15.74
N SER A 121 -17.72 2.44 -15.21
CA SER A 121 -17.95 1.83 -13.91
C SER A 121 -17.15 0.52 -13.88
N PRO A 122 -16.49 0.17 -12.76
CA PRO A 122 -15.84 -1.12 -12.64
C PRO A 122 -16.83 -2.17 -13.12
N PRO A 123 -16.46 -3.11 -14.02
CA PRO A 123 -17.34 -4.22 -14.33
C PRO A 123 -17.86 -4.80 -13.01
N ARG A 124 -19.18 -5.03 -12.89
CA ARG A 124 -19.82 -5.41 -11.61
C ARG A 124 -19.07 -6.53 -10.87
N SER A 125 -18.39 -7.39 -11.62
CA SER A 125 -17.50 -8.45 -11.13
C SER A 125 -16.41 -7.98 -10.14
N TYR A 126 -15.90 -6.75 -10.24
CA TYR A 126 -14.82 -6.25 -9.37
C TYR A 126 -15.32 -5.52 -8.12
N ALA A 127 -16.60 -5.14 -8.07
CA ALA A 127 -17.14 -4.34 -6.97
C ALA A 127 -16.97 -5.06 -5.61
N ASN A 128 -17.21 -6.37 -5.58
CA ASN A 128 -17.03 -7.19 -4.38
C ASN A 128 -15.58 -7.22 -3.92
N ALA A 129 -14.63 -7.46 -4.83
CA ALA A 129 -13.21 -7.49 -4.52
C ALA A 129 -12.72 -6.14 -3.96
N LEU A 130 -13.11 -5.04 -4.60
CA LEU A 130 -12.71 -3.69 -4.17
C LEU A 130 -13.37 -3.29 -2.85
N LYS A 131 -14.64 -3.67 -2.64
CA LYS A 131 -15.30 -3.47 -1.35
C LYS A 131 -14.62 -4.28 -0.24
N TYR A 132 -14.26 -5.52 -0.52
CA TYR A 132 -13.64 -6.43 0.44
C TYR A 132 -12.23 -5.97 0.84
N LEU A 133 -11.41 -5.61 -0.15
CA LEU A 133 -10.04 -5.11 0.07
C LEU A 133 -10.01 -3.68 0.63
N SER A 134 -11.11 -2.94 0.49
CA SER A 134 -11.32 -1.58 1.02
C SER A 134 -10.12 -0.64 0.79
N PRO A 135 -9.66 -0.48 -0.47
CA PRO A 135 -8.47 0.30 -0.78
C PRO A 135 -8.66 1.78 -0.45
N ARG A 136 -7.60 2.40 0.05
CA ARG A 136 -7.53 3.83 0.33
C ARG A 136 -7.64 4.65 -0.96
N LYS A 137 -7.09 4.16 -2.06
CA LYS A 137 -7.16 4.81 -3.38
C LYS A 137 -7.27 3.78 -4.49
N ILE A 138 -8.12 4.08 -5.48
CA ILE A 138 -8.26 3.33 -6.72
C ILE A 138 -8.13 4.29 -7.90
N GLU A 139 -7.30 3.94 -8.87
CA GLU A 139 -7.20 4.62 -10.16
C GLU A 139 -7.45 3.61 -11.30
N TRP A 140 -8.27 4.01 -12.26
CA TRP A 140 -8.50 3.26 -13.49
C TRP A 140 -7.82 3.96 -14.65
N ILE A 141 -6.96 3.25 -15.38
CA ILE A 141 -6.26 3.76 -16.57
C ILE A 141 -6.72 3.00 -17.82
N SER A 142 -6.91 3.73 -18.92
CA SER A 142 -7.25 3.14 -20.23
C SER A 142 -5.98 2.95 -21.06
N VAL A 143 -5.88 1.83 -21.78
CA VAL A 143 -4.79 1.58 -22.75
C VAL A 143 -4.78 2.61 -23.89
N ASN A 144 -5.91 3.27 -24.19
CA ASN A 144 -6.02 4.15 -25.37
C ASN A 144 -5.73 5.63 -25.09
N ASN A 145 -5.68 6.07 -23.83
CA ASN A 145 -5.41 7.47 -23.47
C ASN A 145 -3.91 7.82 -23.46
N HIS A 146 -3.10 7.15 -24.26
CA HIS A 146 -1.69 7.51 -24.50
C HIS A 146 -1.50 8.61 -25.56
N LEU A 147 -2.59 9.28 -25.96
CA LEU A 147 -2.55 10.46 -26.85
C LEU A 147 -2.02 11.68 -26.08
N GLY A 148 -0.70 11.85 -26.04
CA GLY A 148 -0.10 13.16 -25.76
C GLY A 148 1.29 13.18 -25.12
N ALA A 149 1.70 12.16 -24.37
CA ALA A 149 3.02 12.17 -23.73
C ALA A 149 3.57 10.75 -23.57
N VAL A 150 4.43 10.37 -24.52
CA VAL A 150 5.34 9.21 -24.49
C VAL A 150 4.63 7.85 -24.49
N LYS A 151 5.17 6.95 -25.31
CA LYS A 151 4.86 5.51 -25.41
C LYS A 151 5.15 4.74 -24.11
N ASP A 152 4.77 5.26 -22.95
CA ASP A 152 5.05 4.62 -21.67
C ASP A 152 3.91 3.66 -21.29
N THR A 153 3.68 2.70 -22.18
CA THR A 153 2.87 1.49 -21.91
C THR A 153 3.63 0.50 -21.03
N SER A 154 4.82 0.88 -20.55
CA SER A 154 5.64 0.04 -19.69
C SER A 154 4.89 -0.25 -18.38
N GLY A 155 5.08 -1.45 -17.83
CA GLY A 155 4.54 -1.81 -16.52
C GLY A 155 4.90 -0.81 -15.42
N TYR A 156 5.96 -0.03 -15.60
CA TYR A 156 6.51 0.93 -14.65
C TYR A 156 5.77 2.26 -14.57
N ALA A 157 5.13 2.73 -15.65
CA ALA A 157 4.28 3.91 -15.56
C ALA A 157 3.15 3.72 -14.52
N LYS A 158 2.64 2.49 -14.38
CA LYS A 158 1.64 2.12 -13.36
C LYS A 158 2.22 2.14 -11.96
N TRP A 159 3.41 1.59 -11.77
CA TRP A 159 4.12 1.62 -10.49
C TRP A 159 4.40 3.06 -10.06
N LYS A 160 4.89 3.91 -10.97
CA LYS A 160 5.07 5.32 -10.70
C LYS A 160 3.78 5.99 -10.21
N ARG A 161 2.66 5.83 -10.93
CA ARG A 161 1.36 6.40 -10.51
C ARG A 161 0.93 5.94 -9.13
N CYS A 162 1.09 4.66 -8.85
CA CYS A 162 0.76 4.10 -7.55
C CYS A 162 1.64 4.68 -6.42
N LEU A 163 2.95 4.85 -6.66
CA LEU A 163 3.83 5.57 -5.74
C LEU A 163 3.41 7.03 -5.56
N ASP A 164 2.98 7.70 -6.63
CA ASP A 164 2.51 9.09 -6.54
C ASP A 164 1.26 9.20 -5.63
N HIS A 165 0.33 8.22 -5.67
CA HIS A 165 -0.80 8.16 -4.72
C HIS A 165 -0.35 7.91 -3.27
N ILE A 166 0.66 7.07 -3.07
CA ILE A 166 1.23 6.81 -1.75
C ILE A 166 1.83 8.12 -1.20
N GLU A 167 2.61 8.84 -2.00
CA GLU A 167 3.23 10.11 -1.60
C GLU A 167 2.22 11.22 -1.32
N GLU A 168 1.12 11.27 -2.08
CA GLU A 168 0.00 12.16 -1.80
C GLU A 168 -0.61 11.86 -0.42
N ALA A 169 -0.84 10.57 -0.10
CA ALA A 169 -1.32 10.16 1.21
C ALA A 169 -0.32 10.50 2.33
N GLU A 170 0.98 10.27 2.13
CA GLU A 170 2.03 10.65 3.09
C GLU A 170 2.02 12.15 3.38
N LYS A 171 1.80 12.97 2.34
CA LYS A 171 1.70 14.43 2.47
C LYS A 171 0.45 14.85 3.25
N ILE A 172 -0.69 14.23 3.00
CA ILE A 172 -1.95 14.51 3.72
C ILE A 172 -1.83 14.12 5.19
N ASP A 173 -1.25 12.95 5.47
CA ASP A 173 -1.13 12.42 6.83
C ASP A 173 0.01 13.06 7.63
N GLY A 174 0.97 13.72 6.96
CA GLY A 174 2.19 14.24 7.58
C GLY A 174 3.17 13.15 8.03
N LEU A 175 3.00 11.91 7.56
CA LEU A 175 3.79 10.75 7.98
C LEU A 175 4.19 9.91 6.76
N LYS A 176 5.40 9.38 6.75
CA LYS A 176 5.88 8.44 5.73
C LYS A 176 5.55 6.99 6.06
N TYR A 177 5.41 6.15 5.05
CA TYR A 177 5.41 4.70 5.21
C TYR A 177 6.83 4.22 5.45
N ASP A 178 6.99 3.07 6.10
CA ASP A 178 8.26 2.40 6.31
C ASP A 178 8.58 1.44 5.16
N PHE A 179 7.55 0.76 4.65
CA PHE A 179 7.67 -0.22 3.57
C PHE A 179 6.55 -0.08 2.54
N ILE A 180 6.86 -0.46 1.31
CA ILE A 180 5.92 -0.57 0.19
C ILE A 180 5.94 -2.00 -0.34
N VAL A 181 4.80 -2.67 -0.26
CA VAL A 181 4.57 -3.98 -0.88
C VAL A 181 4.08 -3.75 -2.30
N ARG A 182 4.86 -4.17 -3.28
CA ARG A 182 4.54 -4.12 -4.71
C ARG A 182 3.94 -5.47 -5.13
N SER A 183 2.73 -5.47 -5.71
CA SER A 183 2.07 -6.69 -6.19
C SER A 183 1.18 -6.46 -7.42
N ARG A 184 0.89 -7.51 -8.17
CA ARG A 184 -0.07 -7.49 -9.27
C ARG A 184 -1.50 -7.84 -8.81
N PRO A 185 -2.53 -7.38 -9.53
CA PRO A 185 -3.93 -7.67 -9.20
C PRO A 185 -4.36 -9.11 -9.56
N ASP A 186 -3.57 -9.83 -10.35
CA ASP A 186 -3.80 -11.23 -10.74
C ASP A 186 -2.93 -12.23 -9.95
N LEU A 187 -2.34 -11.79 -8.84
CA LEU A 187 -1.43 -12.58 -8.04
C LEU A 187 -2.15 -13.23 -6.85
N TYR A 188 -2.12 -14.56 -6.80
CA TYR A 188 -2.47 -15.35 -5.62
C TYR A 188 -1.24 -15.49 -4.72
N ILE A 189 -1.33 -14.97 -3.50
CA ILE A 189 -0.35 -15.21 -2.46
C ILE A 189 -0.75 -16.53 -1.79
N ALA A 190 0.18 -17.48 -1.71
CA ALA A 190 -0.07 -18.83 -1.21
C ALA A 190 0.48 -19.07 0.20
N LYS A 191 1.39 -18.22 0.68
CA LYS A 191 1.92 -18.24 2.04
C LYS A 191 1.93 -16.84 2.66
N ASP A 192 1.69 -16.79 3.96
CA ASP A 192 1.77 -15.57 4.77
C ASP A 192 3.09 -14.82 4.54
N LEU A 193 2.99 -13.50 4.38
CA LEU A 193 4.15 -12.61 4.35
C LEU A 193 4.85 -12.57 5.73
N PRO A 194 6.17 -12.32 5.76
CA PRO A 194 6.90 -12.13 7.01
C PRO A 194 6.36 -10.93 7.80
N SER A 195 6.55 -10.94 9.13
CA SER A 195 6.23 -9.77 9.97
C SER A 195 7.08 -8.57 9.56
N ALA A 196 6.54 -7.36 9.75
CA ALA A 196 7.26 -6.12 9.48
C ALA A 196 8.55 -5.98 10.31
N ASP A 197 8.60 -6.60 11.50
CA ASP A 197 9.73 -6.50 12.42
C ASP A 197 11.02 -7.12 11.89
N ILE A 198 10.91 -8.07 10.97
CA ILE A 198 12.04 -8.78 10.36
C ILE A 198 12.37 -8.29 8.95
N LEU A 199 11.64 -7.28 8.46
CA LEU A 199 11.91 -6.72 7.14
C LEU A 199 13.18 -5.85 7.17
N PRO A 200 14.13 -6.07 6.26
CA PRO A 200 15.35 -5.28 6.22
C PRO A 200 15.06 -3.88 5.66
N LYS A 201 15.71 -2.85 6.22
CA LYS A 201 15.48 -1.44 5.85
C LYS A 201 16.45 -0.92 4.77
N ASP A 202 17.47 -1.69 4.45
CA ASP A 202 18.62 -1.35 3.61
C ASP A 202 18.63 -2.03 2.24
N ARG A 203 17.67 -2.94 1.99
CA ARG A 203 17.61 -3.74 0.77
C ARG A 203 16.19 -4.04 0.33
N VAL A 204 16.01 -4.25 -0.96
CA VAL A 204 14.74 -4.66 -1.55
C VAL A 204 14.59 -6.17 -1.50
N LEU A 205 13.46 -6.68 -1.02
CA LEU A 205 13.12 -8.10 -1.12
C LEU A 205 12.40 -8.36 -2.44
N ILE A 206 12.95 -9.23 -3.27
CA ILE A 206 12.42 -9.52 -4.61
C ILE A 206 12.08 -11.01 -4.72
N ASN A 207 10.91 -11.30 -5.28
CA ASN A 207 10.55 -12.68 -5.58
C ASN A 207 11.51 -13.25 -6.64
N PRO A 208 12.15 -14.41 -6.40
CA PRO A 208 12.89 -15.10 -7.45
C PRO A 208 11.94 -15.48 -8.58
N TYR A 209 12.40 -15.28 -9.81
CA TYR A 209 11.74 -15.82 -10.99
C TYR A 209 12.08 -17.31 -11.09
N TYR A 210 11.05 -18.15 -11.03
CA TYR A 210 11.17 -19.59 -11.29
C TYR A 210 10.53 -19.87 -12.65
N GLU A 211 11.37 -20.11 -13.65
CA GLU A 211 10.92 -20.58 -14.96
C GLU A 211 10.63 -22.09 -14.86
N CYS A 212 9.62 -22.49 -14.07
CA CYS A 212 9.17 -23.88 -14.02
C CYS A 212 8.18 -24.11 -15.17
N LEU A 213 8.70 -24.57 -16.32
CA LEU A 213 7.91 -25.18 -17.39
C LEU A 213 7.31 -26.49 -16.88
N GLN A 214 6.27 -26.44 -16.06
CA GLN A 214 5.51 -27.64 -15.69
C GLN A 214 4.36 -27.78 -16.69
N HIS A 215 4.45 -28.81 -17.55
CA HIS A 215 3.30 -29.27 -18.32
C HIS A 215 2.18 -29.60 -17.35
N ILE A 216 1.10 -28.82 -17.33
CA ILE A 216 -0.11 -29.17 -16.60
C ILE A 216 -0.84 -30.21 -17.48
N PRO A 217 -1.01 -31.46 -17.03
CA PRO A 217 -1.80 -32.43 -17.78
C PRO A 217 -3.23 -31.91 -17.88
N SER A 218 -3.82 -32.04 -19.07
CA SER A 218 -5.21 -31.68 -19.35
C SER A 218 -6.16 -32.50 -18.46
N GLY A 219 -6.54 -31.92 -17.32
CA GLY A 219 -7.39 -32.55 -16.31
C GLY A 219 -7.59 -31.63 -15.12
N TYR A 220 -8.51 -30.67 -15.24
CA TYR A 220 -8.96 -29.79 -14.16
C TYR A 220 -9.46 -30.63 -12.97
N ASN A 221 -8.62 -30.84 -11.95
CA ASN A 221 -8.98 -31.15 -10.55
C ASN A 221 -7.77 -31.37 -9.61
N GLN A 222 -6.61 -30.78 -9.87
CA GLN A 222 -5.53 -30.81 -8.87
C GLN A 222 -5.79 -29.75 -7.79
N ARG A 223 -5.93 -30.21 -6.54
CA ARG A 223 -5.75 -29.37 -5.37
C ARG A 223 -4.39 -28.69 -5.51
N TRP A 224 -4.38 -27.36 -5.48
CA TRP A 224 -3.22 -26.50 -5.69
C TRP A 224 -2.16 -26.57 -4.56
N THR A 225 -2.09 -27.70 -3.86
CA THR A 225 -1.38 -27.91 -2.59
C THR A 225 0.08 -28.30 -2.75
N ASP A 226 0.50 -28.75 -3.93
CA ASP A 226 1.81 -29.37 -4.05
C ASP A 226 2.83 -28.33 -4.54
N ILE A 227 3.53 -27.75 -3.56
CA ILE A 227 4.74 -26.96 -3.78
C ILE A 227 5.84 -27.95 -4.17
N GLN A 228 6.16 -28.06 -5.47
CA GLN A 228 7.42 -28.71 -5.84
C GLN A 228 8.59 -27.72 -5.68
N PRO A 229 9.70 -28.13 -5.03
CA PRO A 229 10.94 -27.35 -4.96
C PRO A 229 11.56 -27.17 -6.36
N PRO A 230 12.44 -26.16 -6.57
CA PRO A 230 12.66 -25.60 -7.90
C PRO A 230 13.46 -26.51 -8.84
N CYS A 231 12.98 -26.54 -10.09
CA CYS A 231 13.72 -27.00 -11.27
C CYS A 231 15.03 -26.18 -11.43
N ASP A 232 16.12 -26.90 -11.69
CA ASP A 232 17.47 -26.50 -12.07
C ASP A 232 18.01 -25.10 -11.69
N LYS A 233 19.10 -25.06 -10.92
CA LYS A 233 19.71 -23.83 -10.36
C LYS A 233 20.25 -22.81 -11.39
N LYS A 234 20.22 -23.12 -12.69
CA LYS A 234 20.88 -22.31 -13.72
C LYS A 234 20.05 -21.11 -14.21
N ASN A 235 18.75 -21.05 -13.90
CA ASN A 235 17.83 -20.00 -14.39
C ASN A 235 17.16 -19.20 -13.26
N TYR A 236 17.87 -18.89 -12.17
CA TYR A 236 17.35 -17.97 -11.16
C TYR A 236 17.34 -16.53 -11.69
N GLY A 237 16.14 -15.98 -11.88
CA GLY A 237 15.96 -14.59 -12.31
C GLY A 237 15.29 -13.69 -11.26
N LEU A 238 15.09 -12.42 -11.61
CA LEU A 238 14.31 -11.46 -10.82
C LEU A 238 12.88 -11.33 -11.35
N SER A 239 11.90 -11.57 -10.50
CA SER A 239 10.49 -11.46 -10.86
C SER A 239 9.95 -10.06 -10.60
N ASP A 240 9.18 -9.53 -11.56
CA ASP A 240 8.48 -8.25 -11.43
C ASP A 240 7.09 -8.37 -10.76
N LEU A 241 6.73 -9.59 -10.35
CA LEU A 241 5.41 -9.94 -9.85
C LEU A 241 5.16 -9.43 -8.44
N PHE A 242 6.18 -9.51 -7.58
CA PHE A 242 6.07 -9.21 -6.16
C PHE A 242 7.40 -8.73 -5.59
N ALA A 243 7.37 -7.65 -4.80
CA ALA A 243 8.53 -7.15 -4.08
C ALA A 243 8.10 -6.42 -2.80
N ILE A 244 8.99 -6.38 -1.80
CA ILE A 244 8.84 -5.52 -0.61
C ILE A 244 10.01 -4.53 -0.60
N LEU A 245 9.67 -3.25 -0.57
CA LEU A 245 10.59 -2.13 -0.74
C LEU A 245 10.65 -1.33 0.56
N PRO A 246 11.83 -1.10 1.18
CA PRO A 246 11.99 -0.02 2.14
C PRO A 246 11.61 1.30 1.49
N ARG A 247 10.89 2.17 2.21
CA ARG A 247 10.34 3.41 1.64
C ARG A 247 11.42 4.29 0.98
N GLY A 248 12.62 4.33 1.55
CA GLY A 248 13.76 5.09 1.00
C GLY A 248 14.24 4.58 -0.36
N LEU A 249 14.04 3.30 -0.65
CA LEU A 249 14.46 2.65 -1.90
C LEU A 249 13.32 2.57 -2.94
N ALA A 250 12.07 2.82 -2.54
CA ALA A 250 10.92 2.65 -3.42
C ALA A 250 10.89 3.65 -4.58
N ALA A 251 11.21 4.93 -4.35
CA ALA A 251 11.23 5.94 -5.40
C ALA A 251 12.26 5.65 -6.52
N PRO A 252 13.56 5.43 -6.22
CA PRO A 252 14.53 5.10 -7.27
C PRO A 252 14.21 3.76 -7.94
N TYR A 253 13.51 2.84 -7.28
CA TYR A 253 13.08 1.58 -7.88
C TYR A 253 11.84 1.71 -8.80
N MET A 254 10.83 2.51 -8.41
CA MET A 254 9.52 2.57 -9.09
C MET A 254 9.38 3.70 -10.12
N ARG A 255 10.23 4.74 -10.09
CA ARG A 255 10.12 5.94 -10.95
C ARG A 255 10.97 5.92 -12.22
N VAL A 256 11.74 4.86 -12.47
CA VAL A 256 12.71 4.87 -13.57
C VAL A 256 12.02 4.98 -14.93
N ALA A 257 12.26 6.10 -15.62
CA ALA A 257 11.94 6.25 -17.03
C ALA A 257 12.98 5.46 -17.84
N TYR A 258 12.53 4.51 -18.63
CA TYR A 258 13.44 3.65 -19.38
C TYR A 258 13.98 4.35 -20.62
N THR A 259 15.31 4.29 -20.75
CA THR A 259 15.98 4.49 -22.03
C THR A 259 16.23 3.13 -22.67
N SER A 260 16.17 3.05 -23.99
CA SER A 260 16.39 1.82 -24.78
C SER A 260 17.80 1.23 -24.63
N ASN A 261 18.72 1.94 -23.97
CA ASN A 261 20.12 1.57 -23.85
C ASN A 261 20.38 0.84 -22.53
N LEU A 262 19.70 -0.29 -22.32
CA LEU A 262 20.01 -1.18 -21.20
C LEU A 262 21.33 -1.88 -21.49
N PRO A 263 22.32 -1.85 -20.57
CA PRO A 263 23.60 -2.48 -20.82
C PRO A 263 23.42 -4.00 -20.94
N LYS A 264 23.71 -4.56 -22.13
CA LYS A 264 23.56 -5.99 -22.42
C LYS A 264 24.29 -6.89 -21.40
N HIS A 265 25.39 -6.41 -20.82
CA HIS A 265 26.15 -7.14 -19.80
C HIS A 265 25.39 -7.34 -18.47
N ILE A 266 24.40 -6.49 -18.17
CA ILE A 266 23.60 -6.59 -16.92
C ILE A 266 22.48 -7.62 -17.06
N CYS A 267 21.96 -7.78 -18.28
CA CYS A 267 20.76 -8.58 -18.54
C CYS A 267 21.05 -10.03 -18.94
N GLY A 268 22.28 -10.37 -19.29
CA GLY A 268 22.60 -11.69 -19.85
C GLY A 268 21.95 -11.91 -21.22
N SER A 269 22.19 -13.08 -21.82
CA SER A 269 21.74 -13.41 -23.18
C SER A 269 20.29 -13.93 -23.26
N SER A 270 19.68 -14.33 -22.14
CA SER A 270 18.38 -15.02 -22.10
C SER A 270 17.32 -14.40 -21.19
N ALA A 271 17.60 -13.30 -20.49
CA ALA A 271 16.63 -12.76 -19.54
C ALA A 271 15.41 -12.15 -20.23
N ILE A 272 14.23 -12.41 -19.66
CA ILE A 272 12.96 -11.78 -20.06
C ILE A 272 13.10 -10.27 -19.89
N TYR A 273 12.56 -9.49 -20.82
CA TYR A 273 12.65 -8.02 -20.82
C TYR A 273 12.39 -7.39 -19.45
N GLN A 274 11.35 -7.83 -18.73
CA GLN A 274 11.00 -7.32 -17.39
C GLN A 274 12.08 -7.62 -16.32
N GLU A 275 12.71 -8.79 -16.36
CA GLU A 275 13.81 -9.11 -15.45
C GLU A 275 15.02 -8.21 -15.71
N CYS A 276 15.39 -8.05 -16.99
CA CYS A 276 16.46 -7.16 -17.43
C CYS A 276 16.24 -5.72 -16.93
N LEU A 277 15.00 -5.24 -17.00
CA LEU A 277 14.62 -3.93 -16.47
C LEU A 277 14.87 -3.83 -14.96
N ILE A 278 14.43 -4.82 -14.16
CA ILE A 278 14.66 -4.81 -12.71
C ILE A 278 16.15 -4.80 -12.40
N ARG A 279 16.94 -5.68 -13.04
CA ARG A 279 18.40 -5.75 -12.84
C ARG A 279 19.07 -4.42 -13.15
N ALA A 280 18.69 -3.79 -14.26
CA ALA A 280 19.25 -2.50 -14.65
C ALA A 280 18.88 -1.37 -13.68
N VAL A 281 17.66 -1.36 -13.13
CA VAL A 281 17.25 -0.40 -12.09
C VAL A 281 18.09 -0.58 -10.83
N LEU A 282 18.19 -1.81 -10.33
CA LEU A 282 18.95 -2.11 -9.11
C LEU A 282 20.42 -1.72 -9.27
N TYR A 283 21.04 -2.06 -10.40
CA TYR A 283 22.42 -1.71 -10.71
C TYR A 283 22.62 -0.19 -10.83
N LYS A 284 21.83 0.48 -11.69
CA LYS A 284 21.98 1.92 -11.97
C LYS A 284 21.76 2.79 -10.72
N GLN A 285 20.88 2.37 -9.83
CA GLN A 285 20.55 3.10 -8.61
C GLN A 285 21.34 2.62 -7.39
N ASN A 286 22.28 1.68 -7.56
CA ASN A 286 23.05 1.06 -6.48
C ASN A 286 22.16 0.55 -5.32
N ILE A 287 21.05 -0.11 -5.68
CA ILE A 287 20.09 -0.64 -4.72
C ILE A 287 20.47 -2.08 -4.39
N THR A 288 20.79 -2.33 -3.13
CA THR A 288 20.95 -3.69 -2.59
C THR A 288 19.63 -4.44 -2.63
N PHE A 289 19.68 -5.72 -2.98
CA PHE A 289 18.49 -6.58 -2.98
C PHE A 289 18.79 -7.95 -2.38
N GLU A 290 17.73 -8.62 -1.96
CA GLU A 290 17.76 -9.98 -1.45
C GLU A 290 16.63 -10.78 -2.11
N LEU A 291 16.97 -12.00 -2.55
CA LEU A 291 15.98 -12.92 -3.09
C LEU A 291 15.19 -13.53 -1.95
N TRP A 292 13.88 -13.34 -1.98
CA TRP A 292 13.00 -13.89 -0.96
C TRP A 292 11.96 -14.79 -1.61
N PRO A 293 11.84 -16.08 -1.23
CA PRO A 293 10.96 -17.04 -1.90
C PRO A 293 9.49 -16.81 -1.50
N PHE A 294 8.92 -15.69 -1.91
CA PHE A 294 7.50 -15.43 -1.76
C PHE A 294 6.73 -16.52 -2.52
N VAL A 295 5.88 -17.27 -1.83
CA VAL A 295 5.09 -18.32 -2.49
C VAL A 295 3.89 -17.63 -3.15
N VAL A 296 4.07 -17.18 -4.40
CA VAL A 296 3.06 -16.45 -5.17
C VAL A 296 2.82 -17.10 -6.53
N LYS A 297 1.59 -16.99 -7.05
CA LYS A 297 1.17 -17.60 -8.33
C LYS A 297 0.34 -16.61 -9.14
N ILE A 298 0.54 -16.55 -10.45
CA ILE A 298 -0.34 -15.75 -11.32
C ILE A 298 -1.59 -16.57 -11.63
N MET A 299 -2.75 -16.07 -11.25
CA MET A 299 -4.02 -16.70 -11.62
C MET A 299 -4.45 -16.21 -13.00
N ARG A 300 -4.64 -17.14 -13.95
CA ARG A 300 -5.14 -16.87 -15.30
C ARG A 300 -6.49 -17.54 -15.50
N SER A 301 -7.36 -16.96 -16.33
CA SER A 301 -8.60 -17.60 -16.74
C SER A 301 -8.34 -18.73 -17.74
N ALA A 302 -9.19 -19.77 -17.74
CA ALA A 302 -9.15 -20.86 -18.71
C ALA A 302 -9.14 -20.39 -20.17
N ASP A 303 -9.88 -19.31 -20.47
CA ASP A 303 -10.00 -18.76 -21.82
C ASP A 303 -8.70 -18.15 -22.34
N PHE A 304 -7.85 -17.63 -21.45
CA PHE A 304 -6.51 -17.14 -21.80
C PHE A 304 -5.62 -18.27 -22.33
N CYS A 305 -5.77 -19.48 -21.78
CA CYS A 305 -5.03 -20.66 -22.21
C CYS A 305 -5.55 -21.21 -23.56
N ARG A 306 -6.86 -21.12 -23.81
CA ARG A 306 -7.45 -21.58 -25.08
C ARG A 306 -7.09 -20.71 -26.28
N HIS A 307 -6.95 -19.40 -26.10
CA HIS A 307 -6.69 -18.46 -27.21
C HIS A 307 -5.20 -18.28 -27.54
N ASN A 308 -4.28 -18.69 -26.67
CA ASN A 308 -2.84 -18.59 -26.91
C ASN A 308 -2.19 -19.93 -27.32
N SER A 309 -2.96 -20.81 -27.97
CA SER A 309 -2.52 -22.11 -28.51
C SER A 309 -1.40 -22.03 -29.56
N TRP A 310 -0.91 -20.83 -29.90
CA TRP A 310 0.27 -20.62 -30.72
C TRP A 310 1.56 -20.78 -29.91
N ASN A 311 2.01 -22.03 -29.76
CA ASN A 311 3.38 -22.58 -29.64
C ASN A 311 4.51 -21.88 -28.83
N ARG A 312 4.33 -20.71 -28.21
CA ARG A 312 5.35 -20.06 -27.35
C ARG A 312 4.94 -19.86 -25.89
N PHE A 313 3.67 -20.08 -25.56
CA PHE A 313 3.14 -19.82 -24.22
C PHE A 313 2.36 -20.99 -23.58
N ASN A 314 2.32 -22.16 -24.23
CA ASN A 314 1.67 -23.37 -23.73
C ASN A 314 2.29 -23.96 -22.46
N SER A 315 3.39 -23.40 -21.96
CA SER A 315 4.04 -23.82 -20.71
C SER A 315 3.68 -22.96 -19.49
N TRP A 316 2.77 -22.00 -19.68
CA TRP A 316 2.26 -21.10 -18.65
C TRP A 316 0.82 -21.45 -18.23
N CYS A 317 0.33 -22.54 -18.81
CA CYS A 317 -0.93 -23.24 -18.63
C CYS A 317 -0.59 -24.73 -18.63
#